data_AF-A0A353FHX1-F1
#
_entry.id   AF-A0A353FHX1-F1
#
_cell.length_a   1.000
_cell.length_b   1.000
_cell.length_c   1.000
_cell.angle_alpha   90.00
_cell.angle_beta   90.00
_cell.angle_gamma   90.00
#
_symmetry.space_group_name_H-M   'P 1'
#
loop_
_entity.id
_entity.type
_entity.pdbx_description
1 polymer ?
#
loop_
_entity_poly.entity_id
_entity_poly.type
_entity_poly.pdbx_seq_one_letter_code
_entity_poly.pdbx_strand_id
1 'polypeptide(L)'
;EGDIWRMCQTKDAPVQDWVKLAVSRARATGNPAIFWLDENRAHDAQIIKKVNTYLPQHDTSGLDIRILAPVEATRFSLERIREGKDTISVTGNVLRDYLTDLFPILELGTSAKMLSIVPLMNGGGLFETGAGGSAPKHVQQFVEENHLRWDSLGEFLALAVSLEHLADTYNNSKAKVLADTLDEATARFLENDKSPSRKAGELDNRGSHYYLALYWAQALAEQSEDEELKNIFGAVAREMENQEKTIVQELITIQGHPVDIGGYYRPDEEKTENAMRPSGTLNMLLDGISAKV
;
A
#
# COMPACT_ATOMS: atom_id res chain seq x y z
N GLU A 1 28.17 -35.32 7.49
CA GLU A 1 27.09 -35.78 6.59
C GLU A 1 25.77 -35.31 7.20
N GLY A 2 24.93 -34.60 6.46
CA GLY A 2 23.71 -33.95 6.98
C GLY A 2 23.80 -32.44 7.23
N ASP A 3 24.96 -31.82 7.01
CA ASP A 3 25.12 -30.36 7.15
C ASP A 3 24.43 -29.62 6.01
N ILE A 4 23.77 -28.50 6.34
CA ILE A 4 23.23 -27.56 5.36
C ILE A 4 24.25 -26.45 5.14
N TRP A 5 25.00 -26.56 4.05
CA TRP A 5 25.90 -25.50 3.61
C TRP A 5 25.17 -24.53 2.67
N ARG A 6 25.45 -23.22 2.80
CA ARG A 6 24.90 -22.18 1.92
C ARG A 6 25.89 -21.04 1.68
N MET A 7 25.73 -20.36 0.54
CA MET A 7 26.48 -19.16 0.18
C MET A 7 25.51 -18.06 -0.26
N CYS A 8 25.82 -16.81 0.11
CA CYS A 8 25.03 -15.64 -0.25
C CYS A 8 25.93 -14.59 -0.91
N GLN A 9 25.35 -13.77 -1.80
CA GLN A 9 26.05 -12.67 -2.47
C GLN A 9 25.24 -11.39 -2.35
N THR A 10 25.92 -10.27 -2.17
CA THR A 10 25.34 -8.93 -2.19
C THR A 10 26.22 -8.05 -3.07
N LYS A 11 25.64 -7.48 -4.11
CA LYS A 11 26.36 -6.62 -5.06
C LYS A 11 26.55 -5.23 -4.46
N ASP A 12 27.58 -4.53 -4.94
CA ASP A 12 27.96 -3.22 -4.43
C ASP A 12 26.93 -2.12 -4.71
N ALA A 13 26.47 -2.04 -5.97
CA ALA A 13 25.54 -0.99 -6.39
C ALA A 13 24.20 -1.00 -5.59
N PRO A 14 23.57 -2.16 -5.29
CA PRO A 14 22.44 -2.21 -4.37
C PRO A 14 22.73 -1.69 -2.96
N VAL A 15 23.96 -1.85 -2.44
CA VAL A 15 24.33 -1.32 -1.11
C VAL A 15 24.45 0.20 -1.14
N GLN A 16 25.00 0.76 -2.21
CA GLN A 16 25.05 2.22 -2.41
C GLN A 16 23.64 2.81 -2.46
N ASP A 17 22.76 2.21 -3.27
CA ASP A 17 21.38 2.67 -3.41
C ASP A 17 20.59 2.53 -2.09
N TRP A 18 20.81 1.43 -1.36
CA TRP A 18 20.22 1.22 -0.02
C TRP A 18 20.65 2.28 1.00
N VAL A 19 21.93 2.67 1.02
CA VAL A 19 22.42 3.78 1.87
C VAL A 19 21.80 5.11 1.45
N LYS A 20 21.75 5.39 0.15
CA LYS A 20 21.13 6.60 -0.40
C LYS A 20 19.66 6.70 0.02
N LEU A 21 18.91 5.60 -0.09
CA LEU A 21 17.49 5.54 0.31
C LEU A 21 17.33 5.80 1.82
N ALA A 22 18.17 5.20 2.66
CA ALA A 22 18.13 5.41 4.10
C ALA A 22 18.32 6.90 4.47
N VAL A 23 19.31 7.57 3.88
CA VAL A 23 19.56 9.00 4.11
C VAL A 23 18.40 9.86 3.61
N SER A 24 17.86 9.54 2.43
CA SER A 24 16.69 10.24 1.86
C SER A 24 15.48 10.16 2.80
N ARG A 25 15.17 8.97 3.34
CA ARG A 25 14.04 8.79 4.27
C ARG A 25 14.27 9.45 5.62
N ALA A 26 15.49 9.36 6.17
CA ALA A 26 15.84 10.05 7.41
C ALA A 26 15.67 11.57 7.27
N ARG A 27 16.09 12.14 6.14
CA ARG A 27 15.94 13.57 5.86
C ARG A 27 14.49 13.99 5.65
N ALA A 28 13.72 13.23 4.88
CA ALA A 28 12.33 13.54 4.58
C ALA A 28 11.43 13.53 5.83
N THR A 29 11.74 12.67 6.80
CA THR A 29 10.92 12.49 8.00
C THR A 29 11.48 13.18 9.25
N GLY A 30 12.78 13.49 9.27
CA GLY A 30 13.49 13.97 10.45
C GLY A 30 13.70 12.89 11.53
N ASN A 31 13.29 11.65 11.28
CA ASN A 31 13.37 10.56 12.24
C ASN A 31 14.77 9.92 12.26
N PRO A 32 15.25 9.43 13.43
CA PRO A 32 16.50 8.68 13.49
C PRO A 32 16.46 7.44 12.61
N ALA A 33 17.55 7.16 11.91
CA ALA A 33 17.71 5.98 11.07
C ALA A 33 18.82 5.06 11.60
N ILE A 34 18.44 3.84 11.95
CA ILE A 34 19.34 2.88 12.58
C ILE A 34 19.63 1.78 11.57
N PHE A 35 20.90 1.55 11.25
CA PHE A 35 21.37 0.40 10.50
C PHE A 35 21.50 -0.81 11.44
N TRP A 36 20.75 -1.89 11.18
CA TRP A 36 20.68 -3.07 12.03
C TRP A 36 21.71 -4.09 11.54
N LEU A 37 22.96 -3.94 11.99
CA LEU A 37 24.10 -4.71 11.52
C LEU A 37 24.94 -5.17 12.72
N ASP A 38 25.16 -6.47 12.85
CA ASP A 38 25.98 -7.04 13.91
C ASP A 38 27.45 -7.16 13.45
N GLU A 39 28.35 -6.38 14.05
CA GLU A 39 29.78 -6.45 13.72
C GLU A 39 30.41 -7.83 13.96
N ASN A 40 29.81 -8.66 14.80
CA ASN A 40 30.26 -10.03 15.06
C ASN A 40 29.85 -11.01 13.96
N ARG A 41 28.93 -10.62 13.06
CA ARG A 41 28.54 -11.40 11.89
C ARG A 41 29.40 -10.99 10.70
N ALA A 42 30.23 -11.90 10.21
CA ALA A 42 31.20 -11.62 9.14
C ALA A 42 30.60 -10.96 7.88
N HIS A 43 29.37 -11.31 7.50
CA HIS A 43 28.65 -10.63 6.41
C HIS A 43 28.36 -9.16 6.74
N ASP A 44 27.74 -8.92 7.89
CA ASP A 44 27.32 -7.58 8.32
C ASP A 44 28.55 -6.69 8.54
N ALA A 45 29.65 -7.21 9.08
CA ALA A 45 30.92 -6.48 9.17
C ALA A 45 31.41 -5.95 7.81
N GLN A 46 31.20 -6.67 6.70
CA GLN A 46 31.53 -6.16 5.35
C GLN A 46 30.53 -5.10 4.88
N ILE A 47 29.25 -5.25 5.24
CA ILE A 47 28.23 -4.24 4.96
C ILE A 47 28.50 -2.95 5.75
N ILE A 48 28.89 -3.04 7.02
CA ILE A 48 29.27 -1.89 7.87
C ILE A 48 30.39 -1.08 7.21
N LYS A 49 31.43 -1.74 6.67
CA LYS A 49 32.50 -1.06 5.92
C LYS A 49 31.95 -0.26 4.74
N LYS A 50 31.02 -0.83 3.99
CA LYS A 50 30.35 -0.16 2.86
C LYS A 50 29.49 1.02 3.33
N VAL A 51 28.68 0.84 4.38
CA VAL A 51 27.90 1.93 4.99
C VAL A 51 28.81 3.09 5.39
N ASN A 52 29.91 2.81 6.10
CA ASN A 52 30.88 3.84 6.50
C ASN A 52 31.60 4.51 5.31
N THR A 53 31.67 3.85 4.16
CA THR A 53 32.27 4.39 2.93
C THR A 53 31.29 5.29 2.17
N TYR A 54 30.00 4.92 2.13
CA TYR A 54 28.98 5.61 1.34
C TYR A 54 28.24 6.69 2.11
N LEU A 55 28.05 6.53 3.42
CA LEU A 55 27.34 7.50 4.25
C LEU A 55 27.94 8.92 4.16
N PRO A 56 29.29 9.10 4.14
CA PRO A 56 29.91 10.42 3.95
C PRO A 56 29.71 11.05 2.57
N GLN A 57 29.20 10.30 1.58
CA GLN A 57 28.93 10.80 0.23
C GLN A 57 27.57 11.50 0.12
N HIS A 58 26.80 11.50 1.21
CA HIS A 58 25.52 12.18 1.32
C HIS A 58 25.59 13.28 2.38
N ASP A 59 24.75 14.30 2.24
CA ASP A 59 24.56 15.25 3.33
C ASP A 59 23.83 14.54 4.49
N THR A 60 24.52 14.42 5.62
CA THR A 60 24.01 13.84 6.86
C THR A 60 23.90 14.86 7.99
N SER A 61 24.11 16.14 7.68
CA SER A 61 24.02 17.23 8.64
C SER A 61 22.63 17.27 9.28
N GLY A 62 22.59 17.25 10.61
CA GLY A 62 21.33 17.27 11.37
C GLY A 62 20.56 15.95 11.40
N LEU A 63 21.09 14.87 10.81
CA LEU A 63 20.48 13.54 10.86
C LEU A 63 21.05 12.70 12.00
N ASP A 64 20.19 11.98 12.71
CA ASP A 64 20.61 10.95 13.68
C ASP A 64 20.68 9.59 12.98
N ILE A 65 21.87 9.23 12.50
CA ILE A 65 22.13 7.96 11.81
C ILE A 65 23.14 7.15 12.62
N ARG A 66 22.77 5.92 12.97
CA ARG A 66 23.61 5.03 13.79
C ARG A 66 23.67 3.63 13.20
N ILE A 67 24.70 2.88 13.58
CA ILE A 67 24.80 1.44 13.34
C ILE A 67 24.71 0.76 14.69
N LEU A 68 23.75 -0.14 14.87
CA LEU A 68 23.54 -0.91 16.09
C LEU A 68 23.33 -2.39 15.76
N ALA A 69 23.74 -3.28 16.66
CA ALA A 69 23.42 -4.70 16.51
C ALA A 69 21.88 -4.89 16.56
N PRO A 70 21.30 -5.88 15.87
CA PRO A 70 19.84 -6.04 15.78
C PRO A 70 19.11 -6.03 17.13
N VAL A 71 19.70 -6.64 18.17
CA VAL A 71 19.13 -6.66 19.53
C VAL A 71 19.09 -5.26 20.16
N GLU A 72 20.16 -4.48 20.00
CA GLU A 72 20.25 -3.12 20.53
C GLU A 72 19.35 -2.17 19.76
N ALA A 73 19.34 -2.29 18.43
CA ALA A 73 18.46 -1.54 17.54
C ALA A 73 16.98 -1.81 17.86
N THR A 74 16.62 -3.05 18.16
CA THR A 74 15.28 -3.44 18.62
C THR A 74 14.93 -2.72 19.93
N ARG A 75 15.81 -2.78 20.94
CA ARG A 75 15.57 -2.11 22.24
C ARG A 75 15.40 -0.61 22.08
N PHE A 76 16.31 0.04 21.36
CA PHE A 76 16.24 1.47 21.07
C PHE A 76 14.92 1.86 20.40
N SER A 77 14.48 1.08 19.40
CA SER A 77 13.23 1.33 18.68
C SER A 77 12.01 1.12 19.59
N LEU A 78 12.01 0.08 20.43
CA LEU A 78 10.92 -0.22 21.37
C LEU A 78 10.83 0.77 22.53
N GLU A 79 11.94 1.34 22.99
CA GLU A 79 11.94 2.43 23.96
C GLU A 79 11.29 3.68 23.37
N ARG A 80 11.68 4.06 22.14
CA ARG A 80 11.13 5.22 21.43
C ARG A 80 9.65 5.07 21.09
N ILE A 81 9.22 3.92 20.58
CA ILE A 81 7.81 3.72 20.20
C ILE A 81 6.88 3.82 21.42
N ARG A 82 7.33 3.39 22.61
CA ARG A 82 6.56 3.55 23.86
C ARG A 82 6.46 4.99 24.33
N GLU A 83 7.37 5.85 23.88
CA GLU A 83 7.33 7.29 24.09
C GLU A 83 6.58 8.04 22.98
N GLY A 84 5.96 7.32 22.02
CA GLY A 84 5.28 7.92 20.87
C GLY A 84 6.24 8.55 19.85
N LYS A 85 7.48 8.03 19.75
CA LYS A 85 8.51 8.51 18.83
C LYS A 85 8.84 7.46 17.78
N ASP A 86 9.07 7.91 16.55
CA ASP A 86 9.36 7.03 15.41
C ASP A 86 10.84 6.71 15.27
N THR A 87 11.15 5.59 14.63
CA THR A 87 12.52 5.18 14.29
C THR A 87 12.53 4.45 12.95
N ILE A 88 13.42 4.82 12.03
CA ILE A 88 13.61 4.11 10.77
C ILE A 88 14.56 2.94 11.00
N SER A 89 14.09 1.71 10.74
CA SER A 89 14.95 0.52 10.68
C SER A 89 15.53 0.34 9.28
N VAL A 90 16.86 0.41 9.17
CA VAL A 90 17.60 0.22 7.92
C VAL A 90 18.27 -1.15 7.96
N THR A 91 17.71 -2.12 7.25
CA THR A 91 18.03 -3.55 7.47
C THR A 91 18.40 -4.28 6.18
N GLY A 92 19.01 -5.46 6.32
CA GLY A 92 19.13 -6.43 5.23
C GLY A 92 17.81 -7.11 4.87
N ASN A 93 17.84 -7.95 3.83
CA ASN A 93 16.64 -8.52 3.20
C ASN A 93 15.74 -9.34 4.15
N VAL A 94 16.33 -10.20 4.99
CA VAL A 94 15.54 -11.03 5.93
C VAL A 94 14.88 -10.19 7.02
N LEU A 95 15.61 -9.25 7.60
CA LEU A 95 15.06 -8.39 8.65
C LEU A 95 14.02 -7.40 8.10
N ARG A 96 14.13 -6.98 6.84
CA ARG A 96 13.07 -6.21 6.17
C ARG A 96 11.76 -6.98 6.29
N ASP A 97 11.75 -8.23 5.84
CA ASP A 97 10.58 -9.10 5.84
C ASP A 97 9.96 -9.26 7.24
N TYR A 98 10.80 -9.53 8.25
CA TYR A 98 10.33 -9.73 9.62
C TYR A 98 9.77 -8.46 10.25
N LEU A 99 10.42 -7.32 10.06
CA LEU A 99 10.07 -6.08 10.75
C LEU A 99 8.90 -5.36 10.08
N THR A 100 8.73 -5.48 8.76
CA THR A 100 7.55 -4.97 8.06
C THR A 100 6.30 -5.80 8.30
N ASP A 101 6.42 -6.98 8.92
CA ASP A 101 5.26 -7.70 9.46
C ASP A 101 5.06 -7.38 10.95
N LEU A 102 6.13 -7.49 11.75
CA LEU A 102 6.09 -7.32 13.21
C LEU A 102 5.49 -5.98 13.66
N PHE A 103 6.06 -4.85 13.20
CA PHE A 103 5.65 -3.54 13.68
C PHE A 103 4.26 -3.14 13.19
N PRO A 104 3.92 -3.28 11.89
CA PRO A 104 2.58 -3.00 11.41
C PRO A 104 1.48 -3.85 12.06
N ILE A 105 1.74 -5.12 12.37
CA ILE A 105 0.78 -5.93 13.14
C ILE A 105 0.55 -5.34 14.53
N LEU A 106 1.60 -4.89 15.22
CA LEU A 106 1.47 -4.30 16.55
C LEU A 106 0.81 -2.92 16.55
N GLU A 107 1.06 -2.12 15.51
CA GLU A 107 0.57 -0.74 15.40
C GLU A 107 -0.84 -0.65 14.80
N LEU A 108 -1.11 -1.45 13.76
CA LEU A 108 -2.31 -1.36 12.91
C LEU A 108 -3.21 -2.60 12.98
N GLY A 109 -2.77 -3.65 13.70
CA GLY A 109 -3.47 -4.94 13.76
C GLY A 109 -3.35 -5.79 12.49
N THR A 110 -2.60 -5.34 11.48
CA THR A 110 -2.35 -6.02 10.21
C THR A 110 -1.16 -5.39 9.46
N SER A 111 -0.42 -6.19 8.69
CA SER A 111 0.65 -5.72 7.80
C SER A 111 0.18 -5.38 6.37
N ALA A 112 -1.12 -5.53 6.09
CA ALA A 112 -1.71 -5.19 4.79
C ALA A 112 -1.93 -3.67 4.59
N LYS A 113 -1.89 -2.87 5.66
CA LYS A 113 -2.17 -1.43 5.64
C LYS A 113 -0.88 -0.61 5.61
N MET A 114 0.00 -0.92 4.68
CA MET A 114 1.34 -0.34 4.60
C MET A 114 1.67 0.12 3.19
N LEU A 115 2.43 1.21 3.09
CA LEU A 115 3.12 1.57 1.86
C LEU A 115 4.38 0.72 1.70
N SER A 116 4.51 0.01 0.58
CA SER A 116 5.72 -0.72 0.21
C SER A 116 6.22 -0.22 -1.16
N ILE A 117 7.15 0.74 -1.10
CA ILE A 117 7.68 1.46 -2.27
C ILE A 117 9.08 0.96 -2.58
N VAL A 118 9.31 0.56 -3.82
CA VAL A 118 10.58 0.08 -4.34
C VAL A 118 11.04 1.01 -5.48
N PRO A 119 11.89 2.01 -5.17
CA PRO A 119 12.54 2.81 -6.21
C PRO A 119 13.44 1.89 -7.03
N LEU A 120 13.13 1.70 -8.31
CA LEU A 120 13.94 0.87 -9.19
C LEU A 120 15.24 1.60 -9.50
N MET A 121 16.36 0.88 -9.48
CA MET A 121 17.70 1.45 -9.71
C MET A 121 17.82 2.19 -11.06
N ASN A 122 16.98 1.86 -12.05
CA ASN A 122 16.95 2.51 -13.36
C ASN A 122 15.97 3.70 -13.44
N GLY A 123 15.48 4.21 -12.31
CA GLY A 123 14.65 5.42 -12.22
C GLY A 123 13.14 5.20 -12.29
N GLY A 124 12.66 3.98 -12.45
CA GLY A 124 11.23 3.66 -12.34
C GLY A 124 10.78 3.46 -10.89
N GLY A 125 9.48 3.30 -10.68
CA GLY A 125 8.89 2.94 -9.38
C GLY A 125 8.17 1.59 -9.45
N LEU A 126 8.30 0.80 -8.38
CA LEU A 126 7.45 -0.36 -8.10
C LEU A 126 6.75 -0.12 -6.77
N PHE A 127 5.43 -0.31 -6.74
CA PHE A 127 4.58 -0.02 -5.59
C PHE A 127 3.82 -1.30 -5.22
N GLU A 128 4.29 -2.00 -4.19
CA GLU A 128 3.62 -3.17 -3.66
C GLU A 128 2.44 -2.72 -2.79
N THR A 129 1.31 -3.42 -2.93
CA THR A 129 0.03 -3.04 -2.30
C THR A 129 -0.10 -3.49 -0.84
N GLY A 130 1.01 -3.89 -0.22
CA GLY A 130 1.10 -4.37 1.16
C GLY A 130 2.22 -5.40 1.33
N ALA A 131 2.47 -5.82 2.58
CA ALA A 131 3.50 -6.80 2.91
C ALA A 131 2.95 -8.22 3.15
N GLY A 132 1.64 -8.43 3.00
CA GLY A 132 0.96 -9.69 3.29
C GLY A 132 0.93 -10.68 2.12
N GLY A 133 0.35 -11.87 2.37
CA GLY A 133 0.07 -12.88 1.35
C GLY A 133 -1.31 -12.75 0.71
N SER A 134 -1.66 -13.67 -0.21
CA SER A 134 -2.92 -13.66 -0.98
C SER A 134 -4.18 -14.15 -0.23
N ALA A 135 -4.09 -14.34 1.10
CA ALA A 135 -5.20 -14.66 1.99
C ALA A 135 -6.19 -15.75 1.48
N PRO A 136 -5.79 -17.03 1.34
CA PRO A 136 -6.64 -18.10 0.78
C PRO A 136 -7.96 -18.33 1.53
N LYS A 137 -8.01 -18.01 2.84
CA LYS A 137 -9.25 -18.07 3.64
C LYS A 137 -10.29 -17.02 3.25
N HIS A 138 -9.91 -15.98 2.52
CA HIS A 138 -10.85 -14.99 1.98
C HIS A 138 -11.57 -15.58 0.77
N VAL A 139 -10.87 -16.31 -0.08
CA VAL A 139 -11.45 -17.02 -1.23
C VAL A 139 -12.46 -18.07 -0.77
N GLN A 140 -12.18 -18.79 0.31
CA GLN A 140 -13.12 -19.76 0.89
C GLN A 140 -14.45 -19.09 1.27
N GLN A 141 -14.40 -17.99 2.03
CA GLN A 141 -15.63 -17.25 2.39
C GLN A 141 -16.32 -16.67 1.15
N PHE A 142 -15.55 -16.18 0.18
CA PHE A 142 -16.13 -15.64 -1.04
C PHE A 142 -16.91 -16.72 -1.81
N VAL A 143 -16.35 -17.91 -2.01
CA VAL A 143 -17.05 -18.99 -2.72
C VAL A 143 -18.26 -19.52 -1.93
N GLU A 144 -18.17 -19.60 -0.60
CA GLU A 144 -19.22 -20.16 0.25
C GLU A 144 -20.37 -19.18 0.55
N GLU A 145 -20.05 -17.90 0.73
CA GLU A 145 -20.97 -16.87 1.24
C GLU A 145 -21.06 -15.64 0.33
N ASN A 146 -20.35 -15.61 -0.80
CA ASN A 146 -20.26 -14.45 -1.70
C ASN A 146 -19.93 -13.16 -0.95
N HIS A 147 -19.02 -13.23 0.04
CA HIS A 147 -18.54 -12.10 0.82
C HIS A 147 -17.02 -12.09 0.81
N LEU A 148 -16.42 -11.00 0.32
CA LEU A 148 -14.97 -10.85 0.23
C LEU A 148 -14.47 -9.84 1.27
N ARG A 149 -13.90 -10.34 2.36
CA ARG A 149 -13.33 -9.51 3.45
C ARG A 149 -11.89 -9.03 3.22
N TRP A 150 -11.43 -9.00 1.97
CA TRP A 150 -10.11 -8.48 1.61
C TRP A 150 -10.12 -6.95 1.70
N ASP A 151 -9.18 -6.37 2.44
CA ASP A 151 -9.06 -4.91 2.58
C ASP A 151 -8.07 -4.37 1.53
N SER A 152 -8.59 -3.62 0.55
CA SER A 152 -7.82 -3.05 -0.55
C SER A 152 -7.12 -1.73 -0.22
N LEU A 153 -7.10 -1.30 1.06
CA LEU A 153 -6.46 -0.03 1.45
C LEU A 153 -5.03 0.10 0.91
N GLY A 154 -4.22 -0.96 0.97
CA GLY A 154 -2.86 -0.92 0.45
C GLY A 154 -2.78 -0.76 -1.08
N GLU A 155 -3.80 -1.19 -1.83
CA GLU A 155 -3.92 -0.92 -3.27
C GLU A 155 -4.19 0.56 -3.53
N PHE A 156 -5.05 1.18 -2.72
CA PHE A 156 -5.39 2.61 -2.84
C PHE A 156 -4.17 3.49 -2.54
N LEU A 157 -3.45 3.17 -1.46
CA LEU A 157 -2.21 3.83 -1.08
C LEU A 157 -1.12 3.67 -2.15
N ALA A 158 -0.94 2.46 -2.69
CA ALA A 158 0.03 2.22 -3.75
C ALA A 158 -0.31 2.97 -5.04
N LEU A 159 -1.60 3.09 -5.39
CA LEU A 159 -2.06 3.83 -6.57
C LEU A 159 -1.80 5.33 -6.42
N ALA A 160 -2.07 5.92 -5.25
CA ALA A 160 -1.80 7.34 -5.00
C ALA A 160 -0.31 7.67 -5.18
N VAL A 161 0.58 6.88 -4.57
CA VAL A 161 2.03 7.05 -4.73
C VAL A 161 2.48 6.78 -6.17
N SER A 162 1.86 5.82 -6.87
CA SER A 162 2.18 5.57 -8.27
C SER A 162 1.82 6.76 -9.17
N LEU A 163 0.70 7.43 -8.90
CA LEU A 163 0.26 8.63 -9.63
C LEU A 163 1.16 9.82 -9.30
N GLU A 164 1.55 9.98 -8.03
CA GLU A 164 2.52 11.00 -7.60
C GLU A 164 3.87 10.80 -8.31
N HIS A 165 4.40 9.58 -8.33
CA HIS A 165 5.64 9.28 -9.04
C HIS A 165 5.55 9.61 -10.54
N LEU A 166 4.41 9.32 -11.18
CA LEU A 166 4.17 9.67 -12.57
C LEU A 166 4.11 11.19 -12.76
N ALA A 167 3.46 11.91 -11.84
CA ALA A 167 3.38 13.36 -11.84
C ALA A 167 4.76 14.00 -11.77
N ASP A 168 5.59 13.59 -10.81
CA ASP A 168 6.92 14.15 -10.59
C ASP A 168 7.90 13.80 -11.71
N THR A 169 7.88 12.54 -12.18
CA THR A 169 8.83 12.05 -13.18
C THR A 169 8.58 12.65 -14.55
N TYR A 170 7.31 12.86 -14.92
CA TYR A 170 6.91 13.34 -16.24
C TYR A 170 6.34 14.76 -16.24
N ASN A 171 6.37 15.45 -15.10
CA ASN A 171 5.74 16.76 -14.90
C ASN A 171 4.26 16.76 -15.35
N ASN A 172 3.51 15.74 -14.94
CA ASN A 172 2.11 15.55 -15.31
C ASN A 172 1.18 16.10 -14.23
N SER A 173 0.65 17.31 -14.46
CA SER A 173 -0.23 18.01 -13.51
C SER A 173 -1.54 17.26 -13.24
N LYS A 174 -2.15 16.63 -14.26
CA LYS A 174 -3.38 15.84 -14.07
C LYS A 174 -3.14 14.63 -13.17
N ALA A 175 -1.99 13.95 -13.31
CA ALA A 175 -1.62 12.86 -12.42
C ALA A 175 -1.43 13.34 -10.97
N LYS A 176 -0.90 14.56 -10.77
CA LYS A 176 -0.79 15.16 -9.43
C LYS A 176 -2.17 15.37 -8.80
N VAL A 177 -3.12 15.94 -9.54
CA VAL A 177 -4.50 16.13 -9.08
C VAL A 177 -5.16 14.78 -8.74
N LEU A 178 -4.97 13.76 -9.58
CA LEU A 178 -5.50 12.42 -9.32
C LEU A 178 -4.89 11.79 -8.05
N ALA A 179 -3.58 11.96 -7.82
CA ALA A 179 -2.91 11.49 -6.61
C ALA A 179 -3.45 12.19 -5.35
N ASP A 180 -3.49 13.53 -5.36
CA ASP A 180 -3.88 14.34 -4.20
C ASP A 180 -5.34 14.08 -3.80
N THR A 181 -6.22 13.96 -4.80
CA THR A 181 -7.64 13.65 -4.56
C THR A 181 -7.87 12.20 -4.15
N LEU A 182 -6.99 11.27 -4.53
CA LEU A 182 -7.05 9.88 -4.06
C LEU A 182 -6.57 9.76 -2.61
N ASP A 183 -5.56 10.51 -2.21
CA ASP A 183 -5.12 10.62 -0.82
C ASP A 183 -6.25 11.17 0.06
N GLU A 184 -6.92 12.25 -0.38
CA GLU A 184 -8.08 12.79 0.32
C GLU A 184 -9.25 11.78 0.40
N ALA A 185 -9.54 11.07 -0.70
CA ALA A 185 -10.56 10.04 -0.71
C ALA A 185 -10.24 8.89 0.26
N THR A 186 -8.97 8.50 0.35
CA THR A 186 -8.50 7.46 1.26
C THR A 186 -8.62 7.91 2.72
N ALA A 187 -8.36 9.20 3.01
CA ALA A 187 -8.58 9.76 4.35
C ALA A 187 -10.08 9.75 4.71
N ARG A 188 -10.96 10.25 3.83
CA ARG A 188 -12.43 10.22 4.03
C ARG A 188 -12.93 8.78 4.20
N PHE A 189 -12.38 7.83 3.45
CA PHE A 189 -12.69 6.40 3.55
C PHE A 189 -12.39 5.83 4.94
N LEU A 190 -11.24 6.18 5.52
CA LEU A 190 -10.84 5.77 6.87
C LEU A 190 -11.67 6.47 7.95
N GLU A 191 -11.91 7.77 7.83
CA GLU A 191 -12.70 8.55 8.78
C GLU A 191 -14.15 8.07 8.88
N ASN A 192 -14.72 7.60 7.77
CA ASN A 192 -16.10 7.10 7.70
C ASN A 192 -16.23 5.58 7.89
N ASP A 193 -15.14 4.90 8.29
CA ASP A 193 -15.08 3.45 8.56
C ASP A 193 -15.68 2.61 7.42
N LYS A 194 -15.29 2.90 6.17
CA LYS A 194 -15.78 2.20 4.97
C LYS A 194 -14.95 0.98 4.57
N SER A 195 -14.10 0.48 5.48
CA SER A 195 -13.38 -0.78 5.31
C SER A 195 -14.34 -1.99 5.27
N PRO A 196 -13.95 -3.09 4.62
CA PRO A 196 -14.74 -4.32 4.60
C PRO A 196 -14.99 -4.88 6.00
N SER A 197 -16.23 -5.26 6.28
CA SER A 197 -16.57 -6.11 7.41
C SER A 197 -16.08 -7.55 7.17
N ARG A 198 -16.22 -8.39 8.20
CA ARG A 198 -15.92 -9.82 8.16
C ARG A 198 -17.16 -10.70 8.00
N LYS A 199 -18.36 -10.11 7.99
CA LYS A 199 -19.64 -10.84 8.03
C LYS A 199 -20.43 -10.63 6.73
N ALA A 200 -20.92 -11.72 6.16
CA ALA A 200 -21.86 -11.67 5.06
C ALA A 200 -23.14 -10.89 5.44
N GLY A 201 -23.65 -10.10 4.51
CA GLY A 201 -24.75 -9.15 4.71
C GLY A 201 -24.31 -7.77 5.18
N GLU A 202 -23.02 -7.56 5.46
CA GLU A 202 -22.42 -6.26 5.73
C GLU A 202 -21.54 -5.81 4.54
N LEU A 203 -20.98 -4.60 4.61
CA LEU A 203 -20.10 -4.07 3.57
C LEU A 203 -18.88 -4.99 3.38
N ASP A 204 -18.55 -5.35 2.15
CA ASP A 204 -17.38 -6.15 1.81
C ASP A 204 -16.40 -5.38 0.90
N ASN A 205 -15.40 -6.05 0.33
CA ASN A 205 -14.42 -5.46 -0.58
C ASN A 205 -15.06 -4.63 -1.71
N ARG A 206 -16.11 -5.13 -2.36
CA ARG A 206 -16.77 -4.44 -3.48
C ARG A 206 -17.45 -3.16 -3.00
N GLY A 207 -18.08 -3.22 -1.83
CA GLY A 207 -18.64 -2.05 -1.16
C GLY A 207 -17.58 -1.00 -0.82
N SER A 208 -16.42 -1.43 -0.32
CA SER A 208 -15.30 -0.52 -0.02
C SER A 208 -14.77 0.20 -1.27
N HIS A 209 -14.71 -0.50 -2.41
CA HIS A 209 -14.32 0.09 -3.71
C HIS A 209 -15.32 1.14 -4.18
N TYR A 210 -16.63 0.89 -4.01
CA TYR A 210 -17.65 1.88 -4.32
C TYR A 210 -17.48 3.17 -3.50
N TYR A 211 -17.27 3.08 -2.18
CA TYR A 211 -17.09 4.26 -1.33
C TYR A 211 -15.80 5.02 -1.66
N LEU A 212 -14.69 4.32 -1.94
CA LEU A 212 -13.48 4.99 -2.40
C LEU A 212 -13.74 5.76 -3.71
N ALA A 213 -14.40 5.12 -4.69
CA ALA A 213 -14.71 5.76 -5.96
C ALA A 213 -15.64 6.98 -5.79
N LEU A 214 -16.62 6.90 -4.88
CA LEU A 214 -17.48 8.04 -4.53
C LEU A 214 -16.65 9.20 -3.95
N TYR A 215 -15.85 8.93 -2.92
CA TYR A 215 -15.04 9.97 -2.27
C TYR A 215 -14.00 10.57 -3.21
N TRP A 216 -13.43 9.77 -4.11
CA TRP A 216 -12.48 10.24 -5.11
C TRP A 216 -13.16 11.13 -6.15
N ALA A 217 -14.34 10.72 -6.65
CA ALA A 217 -15.12 11.56 -7.55
C ALA A 217 -15.54 12.89 -6.90
N GLN A 218 -15.90 12.88 -5.61
CA GLN A 218 -16.20 14.10 -4.84
C GLN A 218 -14.98 15.03 -4.73
N ALA A 219 -13.83 14.50 -4.32
CA ALA A 219 -12.60 15.29 -4.21
C ALA A 219 -12.17 15.88 -5.58
N LEU A 220 -12.30 15.10 -6.66
CA LEU A 220 -12.06 15.57 -8.03
C LEU A 220 -13.03 16.66 -8.49
N ALA A 221 -14.27 16.65 -8.00
CA ALA A 221 -15.28 17.67 -8.27
C ALA A 221 -15.10 18.94 -7.43
N GLU A 222 -14.45 18.84 -6.27
CA GLU A 222 -14.26 19.93 -5.30
C GLU A 222 -12.96 20.71 -5.52
N GLN A 223 -11.93 20.08 -6.10
CA GLN A 223 -10.64 20.73 -6.37
C GLN A 223 -10.72 21.91 -7.37
N SER A 224 -9.66 22.71 -7.39
CA SER A 224 -9.54 23.95 -8.20
C SER A 224 -8.30 24.01 -9.09
N GLU A 225 -7.54 22.92 -9.19
CA GLU A 225 -6.29 22.84 -9.93
C GLU A 225 -6.49 22.43 -11.40
N ASP A 226 -7.52 21.64 -11.72
CA ASP A 226 -7.87 21.21 -13.08
C ASP A 226 -9.39 21.28 -13.32
N GLU A 227 -9.83 22.27 -14.08
CA GLU A 227 -11.25 22.51 -14.39
C GLU A 227 -11.85 21.42 -15.29
N GLU A 228 -11.05 20.72 -16.11
CA GLU A 228 -11.56 19.65 -16.97
C GLU A 228 -11.95 18.43 -16.13
N LEU A 229 -11.06 17.98 -15.24
CA LEU A 229 -11.32 16.90 -14.29
C LEU A 229 -12.52 17.26 -13.40
N LYS A 230 -12.57 18.50 -12.90
CA LYS A 230 -13.69 18.99 -12.10
C LYS A 230 -15.04 18.83 -12.80
N ASN A 231 -15.11 19.24 -14.07
CA ASN A 231 -16.35 19.18 -14.84
C ASN A 231 -16.77 17.74 -15.16
N ILE A 232 -15.81 16.86 -15.48
CA ILE A 232 -16.07 15.44 -15.73
C ILE A 232 -16.63 14.78 -14.47
N PHE A 233 -15.94 14.94 -13.33
CA PHE A 233 -16.26 14.24 -12.09
C PHE A 233 -17.41 14.88 -11.30
N GLY A 234 -17.74 16.15 -11.51
CA GLY A 234 -18.87 16.80 -10.84
C GLY A 234 -20.24 16.20 -11.18
N ALA A 235 -20.43 15.66 -12.38
CA ALA A 235 -21.65 14.90 -12.71
C ALA A 235 -21.61 13.49 -12.10
N VAL A 236 -20.44 12.84 -12.14
CA VAL A 236 -20.22 11.48 -11.62
C VAL A 236 -20.48 11.42 -10.12
N ALA A 237 -19.87 12.32 -9.35
CA ALA A 237 -20.01 12.37 -7.91
C ALA A 237 -21.47 12.48 -7.48
N ARG A 238 -22.24 13.38 -8.13
CA ARG A 238 -23.67 13.57 -7.84
C ARG A 238 -24.51 12.33 -8.17
N GLU A 239 -24.26 11.68 -9.31
CA GLU A 239 -25.02 10.48 -9.67
C GLU A 239 -24.68 9.28 -8.77
N MET A 240 -23.39 9.10 -8.42
CA MET A 240 -22.97 8.06 -7.49
C MET A 240 -23.58 8.26 -6.09
N GLU A 241 -23.64 9.50 -5.61
CA GLU A 241 -24.26 9.86 -4.32
C GLU A 241 -25.78 9.63 -4.36
N ASN A 242 -26.47 10.07 -5.43
CA ASN A 242 -27.90 9.86 -5.58
C ASN A 242 -28.30 8.36 -5.62
N GLN A 243 -27.41 7.51 -6.15
CA GLN A 243 -27.62 6.07 -6.28
C GLN A 243 -27.02 5.25 -5.13
N GLU A 244 -26.47 5.88 -4.09
CA GLU A 244 -25.75 5.19 -3.00
C GLU A 244 -26.54 4.02 -2.42
N LYS A 245 -27.79 4.29 -2.02
CA LYS A 245 -28.64 3.26 -1.41
C LYS A 245 -28.92 2.09 -2.35
N THR A 246 -29.15 2.37 -3.63
CA THR A 246 -29.40 1.35 -4.65
C THR A 246 -28.16 0.48 -4.85
N ILE A 247 -27.00 1.11 -5.06
CA ILE A 247 -25.73 0.43 -5.31
C ILE A 247 -25.35 -0.44 -4.10
N VAL A 248 -25.39 0.12 -2.89
CA VAL A 248 -25.07 -0.62 -1.66
C VAL A 248 -26.02 -1.82 -1.48
N GLN A 249 -27.32 -1.65 -1.78
CA GLN A 249 -28.28 -2.76 -1.69
C GLN A 249 -28.01 -3.86 -2.74
N GLU A 250 -27.62 -3.50 -3.96
CA GLU A 250 -27.22 -4.46 -5.00
C GLU A 250 -25.97 -5.26 -4.56
N LEU A 251 -25.00 -4.60 -3.93
CA LEU A 251 -23.77 -5.24 -3.43
C LEU A 251 -23.97 -6.11 -2.17
N ILE A 252 -24.99 -5.83 -1.35
CA ILE A 252 -25.28 -6.58 -0.12
C ILE A 252 -26.21 -7.79 -0.37
N THR A 253 -27.25 -7.63 -1.21
CA THR A 253 -28.28 -8.67 -1.41
C THR A 253 -27.75 -9.98 -1.98
N ILE A 254 -26.64 -9.92 -2.71
CA ILE A 254 -25.98 -11.08 -3.33
C ILE A 254 -25.17 -11.93 -2.34
N GLN A 255 -24.93 -11.42 -1.12
CA GLN A 255 -24.15 -12.10 -0.09
C GLN A 255 -24.99 -13.14 0.68
N GLY A 256 -24.33 -14.05 1.39
CA GLY A 256 -24.94 -15.12 2.17
C GLY A 256 -25.27 -16.38 1.37
N HIS A 257 -24.86 -16.42 0.09
CA HIS A 257 -25.12 -17.53 -0.82
C HIS A 257 -23.82 -17.94 -1.53
N PRO A 258 -23.66 -19.23 -1.88
CA PRO A 258 -22.49 -19.67 -2.64
C PRO A 258 -22.42 -19.02 -4.03
N VAL A 259 -21.20 -18.78 -4.51
CA VAL A 259 -20.92 -18.29 -5.87
C VAL A 259 -19.92 -19.20 -6.58
N ASP A 260 -20.20 -19.53 -7.84
CA ASP A 260 -19.30 -20.33 -8.67
C ASP A 260 -18.47 -19.43 -9.59
N ILE A 261 -17.16 -19.41 -9.37
CA ILE A 261 -16.19 -18.69 -10.21
C ILE A 261 -15.49 -19.60 -11.23
N GLY A 262 -15.87 -20.87 -11.36
CA GLY A 262 -15.37 -21.77 -12.40
C GLY A 262 -13.92 -22.25 -12.24
N GLY A 263 -13.29 -22.04 -11.08
CA GLY A 263 -11.93 -22.51 -10.79
C GLY A 263 -11.33 -21.83 -9.55
N TYR A 264 -10.14 -22.24 -9.13
CA TYR A 264 -9.42 -21.62 -8.01
C TYR A 264 -8.15 -20.90 -8.48
N TYR A 265 -7.15 -21.65 -8.98
CA TYR A 265 -5.90 -21.05 -9.49
C TYR A 265 -6.06 -20.36 -10.84
N ARG A 266 -7.07 -20.78 -11.61
CA ARG A 266 -7.45 -20.22 -12.90
C ARG A 266 -8.98 -20.23 -12.98
N PRO A 267 -9.66 -19.27 -12.34
CA PRO A 267 -11.11 -19.16 -12.41
C PRO A 267 -11.55 -18.77 -13.82
N ASP A 268 -12.84 -18.95 -14.11
CA ASP A 268 -13.46 -18.49 -15.34
C ASP A 268 -13.64 -16.96 -15.28
N GLU A 269 -13.18 -16.27 -16.32
CA GLU A 269 -13.11 -14.80 -16.34
C GLU A 269 -14.51 -14.17 -16.27
N GLU A 270 -15.46 -14.65 -17.08
CA GLU A 270 -16.81 -14.12 -17.15
C GLU A 270 -17.57 -14.36 -15.83
N LYS A 271 -17.47 -15.56 -15.27
CA LYS A 271 -18.07 -15.86 -13.95
C LYS A 271 -17.49 -14.99 -12.85
N THR A 272 -16.17 -14.79 -12.85
CA THR A 272 -15.49 -13.96 -11.84
C THR A 272 -15.88 -12.50 -11.99
N GLU A 273 -15.93 -11.97 -13.21
CA GLU A 273 -16.35 -10.59 -13.47
C GLU A 273 -17.79 -10.35 -12.98
N ASN A 274 -18.72 -11.24 -13.34
CA ASN A 274 -20.11 -11.15 -12.89
C ASN A 274 -20.24 -11.22 -11.36
N ALA A 275 -19.43 -12.04 -10.70
CA ALA A 275 -19.41 -12.14 -9.24
C ALA A 275 -18.81 -10.90 -8.56
N MET A 276 -17.79 -10.29 -9.18
CA MET A 276 -17.07 -9.14 -8.62
C MET A 276 -17.74 -7.79 -8.95
N ARG A 277 -18.53 -7.71 -10.02
CA ARG A 277 -19.22 -6.50 -10.46
C ARG A 277 -20.76 -6.67 -10.52
N PRO A 278 -21.43 -7.09 -9.43
CA PRO A 278 -22.86 -7.44 -9.48
C PRO A 278 -23.79 -6.22 -9.52
N SER A 279 -23.29 -5.00 -9.22
CA SER A 279 -24.10 -3.78 -9.27
C SER A 279 -24.20 -3.25 -10.69
N GLY A 280 -25.32 -3.54 -11.36
CA GLY A 280 -25.63 -2.98 -12.67
C GLY A 280 -25.69 -1.46 -12.66
N THR A 281 -26.20 -0.87 -11.58
CA THR A 281 -26.27 0.59 -11.41
C THR A 281 -24.87 1.21 -11.39
N LEU A 282 -23.94 0.67 -10.59
CA LEU A 282 -22.57 1.16 -10.54
C LEU A 282 -21.84 0.97 -11.88
N ASN A 283 -21.99 -0.20 -12.51
CA ASN A 283 -21.35 -0.47 -13.80
C ASN A 283 -21.76 0.54 -14.88
N MET A 284 -23.07 0.83 -15.00
CA MET A 284 -23.56 1.83 -15.96
C MET A 284 -23.00 3.24 -15.71
N LEU A 285 -22.84 3.64 -14.44
CA LEU A 285 -22.26 4.94 -14.10
C LEU A 285 -20.80 5.02 -14.52
N LEU A 286 -20.00 3.98 -14.23
CA LEU A 286 -18.58 3.93 -14.57
C LEU A 286 -18.32 3.84 -16.09
N ASP A 287 -19.11 3.04 -16.81
CA ASP A 287 -19.03 2.95 -18.27
C ASP A 287 -19.31 4.30 -18.94
N GLY A 288 -20.22 5.10 -18.35
CA GLY A 288 -20.52 6.46 -18.78
C GLY A 288 -19.37 7.46 -18.59
N ILE A 289 -18.37 7.16 -17.75
CA ILE A 289 -17.14 7.96 -17.58
C ILE A 289 -16.15 7.58 -18.67
N SER A 290 -15.91 6.29 -18.88
CA SER A 290 -14.97 5.77 -19.88
C SER A 290 -15.30 6.23 -21.30
N ALA A 291 -16.56 6.51 -21.60
CA ALA A 291 -16.98 7.06 -22.89
C ALA A 291 -16.67 8.56 -23.08
N LYS A 292 -16.31 9.28 -22.00
CA LYS A 292 -16.10 10.75 -21.98
C LYS A 292 -14.64 11.16 -21.84
N VAL A 293 -13.76 10.24 -21.43
CA VAL A 293 -12.31 10.43 -21.27
C VAL A 293 -11.61 9.77 -22.44
#